data_AF-A0AA37QAH4-F1
#
_entry.id   AF-A0AA37QAH4-F1
#
_cell.length_a   1.000
_cell.length_b   1.000
_cell.length_c   1.000
_cell.angle_alpha   90.00
_cell.angle_beta   90.00
_cell.angle_gamma   90.00
#
_symmetry.space_group_name_H-M   'P 1'
#
loop_
_entity.id
_entity.type
_entity.pdbx_description
1 polymer ?
#
loop_
_entity_poly.entity_id
_entity_poly.type
_entity_poly.pdbx_seq_one_letter_code
_entity_poly.pdbx_strand_id
1 'polypeptide(L)'
;MPELPPEQRPRLMTPARGASATADARPRHPLEDSDHLAWQATAAVRLLERFGAQLLVALDAVGRGDDPALDAALLERDRLVVQLEPLLAALAEARALVRDWPAAPSASSNASQQAVALILAPVDDALQHAQLLHKRLADETREVIARRTQSPAPVRRGGRGGSVALVR
;
A
#
# COMPACT_ATOMS: atom_id res chain seq x y z
N MET A 1 27.43 59.89 -48.91
CA MET A 1 27.93 59.58 -47.55
C MET A 1 26.85 59.98 -46.55
N PRO A 2 26.10 58.99 -46.04
CA PRO A 2 25.91 58.93 -44.60
C PRO A 2 26.22 57.53 -44.05
N GLU A 3 26.86 57.54 -42.88
CA GLU A 3 27.27 56.39 -42.07
C GLU A 3 26.11 55.52 -41.61
N LEU A 4 26.36 54.21 -41.55
CA LEU A 4 25.50 53.21 -40.92
C LEU A 4 25.76 53.18 -39.40
N PRO A 5 24.72 53.18 -38.54
CA PRO A 5 24.90 53.08 -37.09
C PRO A 5 25.20 51.63 -36.63
N PRO A 6 26.12 51.45 -35.65
CA PRO A 6 26.54 50.13 -35.16
C PRO A 6 25.71 49.70 -33.93
N GLU A 7 24.51 49.15 -34.15
CA GLU A 7 23.72 48.50 -33.08
C GLU A 7 23.24 47.12 -33.56
N GLN A 8 24.14 46.34 -34.17
CA GLN A 8 24.02 44.89 -34.21
C GLN A 8 24.65 44.32 -32.94
N ARG A 9 23.84 44.09 -31.90
CA ARG A 9 24.14 43.08 -30.89
C ARG A 9 23.07 42.00 -30.96
N PRO A 10 23.42 40.74 -31.24
CA PRO A 10 22.45 39.65 -31.24
C PRO A 10 22.02 39.41 -29.79
N ARG A 11 20.83 39.91 -29.42
CA ARG A 11 20.12 39.34 -28.28
C ARG A 11 19.70 37.94 -28.68
N LEU A 12 20.35 36.94 -28.07
CA LEU A 12 19.82 35.59 -27.93
C LEU A 12 18.43 35.70 -27.29
N MET A 13 17.39 35.84 -28.11
CA MET A 13 16.02 35.58 -27.70
C MET A 13 15.94 34.08 -27.47
N THR A 14 16.02 33.72 -26.19
CA THR A 14 15.41 32.52 -25.63
C THR A 14 14.06 32.30 -26.33
N PRO A 15 13.76 31.09 -26.86
CA PRO A 15 12.38 30.78 -27.13
C PRO A 15 11.68 30.79 -25.76
N ALA A 16 10.93 31.86 -25.50
CA ALA A 16 9.84 31.82 -24.56
C ALA A 16 8.91 30.72 -25.08
N ARG A 17 9.11 29.51 -24.56
CA ARG A 17 8.29 28.34 -24.83
C ARG A 17 6.87 28.78 -24.53
N GLY A 18 6.10 28.86 -25.60
CA GLY A 18 4.71 29.25 -25.56
C GLY A 18 3.98 28.45 -24.50
N ALA A 19 3.07 29.15 -23.84
CA ALA A 19 1.79 28.66 -23.38
C ALA A 19 1.51 27.19 -23.72
N SER A 20 1.55 26.33 -22.71
CA SER A 20 0.67 25.16 -22.59
C SER A 20 0.76 24.65 -21.14
N ALA A 21 0.34 25.51 -20.22
CA ALA A 21 0.00 25.10 -18.86
C ALA A 21 -1.34 25.70 -18.44
N THR A 22 -2.24 25.93 -19.39
CA THR A 22 -3.66 25.71 -19.13
C THR A 22 -3.87 24.22 -19.32
N ALA A 23 -3.55 23.43 -18.30
CA ALA A 23 -4.14 22.11 -18.17
C ALA A 23 -5.64 22.33 -18.37
N ASP A 24 -6.20 21.64 -19.36
CA ASP A 24 -7.60 21.63 -19.75
C ASP A 24 -8.46 21.47 -18.48
N ALA A 25 -8.81 22.59 -17.82
CA ALA A 25 -9.78 22.63 -16.75
C ALA A 25 -11.17 22.60 -17.40
N ARG A 26 -11.39 21.61 -18.25
CA ARG A 26 -12.75 21.26 -18.64
C ARG A 26 -13.42 20.78 -17.36
N PRO A 27 -14.63 21.24 -17.05
CA PRO A 27 -15.42 20.62 -16.01
C PRO A 27 -15.52 19.14 -16.36
N ARG A 28 -14.79 18.29 -15.62
CA ARG A 28 -14.85 16.85 -15.79
C ARG A 28 -16.30 16.45 -15.60
N HIS A 29 -16.80 15.64 -16.52
CA HIS A 29 -18.18 15.22 -16.42
C HIS A 29 -18.31 14.37 -15.16
N PRO A 30 -19.35 14.54 -14.32
CA PRO A 30 -19.50 13.77 -13.07
C PRO A 30 -19.50 12.25 -13.27
N LEU A 31 -19.74 11.77 -14.49
CA LEU A 31 -19.63 10.35 -14.86
C LEU A 31 -18.17 9.89 -15.07
N GLU A 32 -17.29 10.74 -15.61
CA GLU A 32 -15.87 10.42 -15.78
C GLU A 32 -15.16 10.28 -14.43
N ASP A 33 -15.56 11.10 -13.44
CA ASP A 33 -15.07 10.99 -12.07
C ASP A 33 -15.57 9.70 -11.40
N SER A 34 -16.79 9.24 -11.73
CA SER A 34 -17.32 7.96 -11.21
C SER A 34 -16.65 6.72 -11.83
N ASP A 35 -16.34 6.74 -13.13
CA ASP A 35 -15.64 5.63 -13.79
C ASP A 35 -14.18 5.55 -13.33
N HIS A 36 -13.53 6.70 -13.15
CA HIS A 36 -12.19 6.76 -12.58
C HIS A 36 -12.16 6.22 -11.15
N LEU A 37 -13.13 6.60 -10.32
CA LEU A 37 -13.26 6.10 -8.95
C LEU A 37 -13.50 4.58 -8.94
N ALA A 38 -14.36 4.06 -9.80
CA ALA A 38 -14.62 2.63 -9.92
C ALA A 38 -13.37 1.85 -10.35
N TRP A 39 -12.59 2.40 -11.27
CA TRP A 39 -11.30 1.81 -11.67
C TRP A 39 -10.30 1.81 -10.51
N GLN A 40 -10.16 2.93 -9.78
CA GLN A 40 -9.28 3.04 -8.61
C GLN A 40 -9.68 2.05 -7.51
N ALA A 41 -10.98 1.94 -7.23
CA ALA A 41 -11.53 0.99 -6.27
C ALA A 41 -11.21 -0.47 -6.68
N THR A 42 -11.42 -0.80 -7.95
CA THR A 42 -11.09 -2.14 -8.49
C THR A 42 -9.60 -2.45 -8.37
N ALA A 43 -8.73 -1.48 -8.69
CA ALA A 43 -7.28 -1.64 -8.54
C ALA A 43 -6.88 -1.84 -7.08
N ALA A 44 -7.47 -1.07 -6.15
CA ALA A 44 -7.24 -1.20 -4.72
C ALA A 44 -7.66 -2.59 -4.20
N VAL A 45 -8.85 -3.07 -4.58
CA VAL A 45 -9.33 -4.43 -4.20
C VAL A 45 -8.34 -5.50 -4.66
N ARG A 46 -7.90 -5.49 -5.93
CA ARG A 46 -6.96 -6.49 -6.45
C ARG A 46 -5.62 -6.48 -5.70
N LEU A 47 -5.13 -5.30 -5.33
CA LEU A 47 -3.90 -5.18 -4.55
C LEU A 47 -4.11 -5.64 -3.10
N LEU A 48 -5.27 -5.36 -2.50
CA LEU A 48 -5.64 -5.83 -1.16
C LEU A 48 -5.80 -7.36 -1.12
N GLU A 49 -6.37 -7.97 -2.16
CA GLU A 49 -6.48 -9.43 -2.30
C GLU A 49 -5.09 -10.07 -2.39
N ARG A 50 -4.19 -9.52 -3.22
CA ARG A 50 -2.80 -9.97 -3.31
C ARG A 50 -2.06 -9.78 -1.99
N PHE A 51 -2.29 -8.68 -1.30
CA PHE A 51 -1.73 -8.42 0.02
C PHE A 51 -2.21 -9.45 1.04
N GLY A 52 -3.51 -9.76 1.07
CA GLY A 52 -4.09 -10.82 1.88
C GLY A 52 -3.49 -12.19 1.57
N ALA A 53 -3.28 -12.51 0.29
CA ALA A 53 -2.62 -13.75 -0.11
C ALA A 53 -1.19 -13.87 0.44
N GLN A 54 -0.40 -12.78 0.41
CA GLN A 54 0.93 -12.76 1.02
C GLN A 54 0.90 -12.95 2.53
N LEU A 55 -0.12 -12.40 3.21
CA LEU A 55 -0.31 -12.64 4.65
C LEU A 55 -0.65 -14.11 4.96
N LEU A 56 -1.43 -14.77 4.11
CA LEU A 56 -1.71 -16.21 4.25
C LEU A 56 -0.45 -17.06 4.03
N VAL A 57 0.38 -16.71 3.05
CA VAL A 57 1.68 -17.36 2.84
C VAL A 57 2.59 -17.17 4.06
N ALA A 58 2.66 -15.95 4.60
CA ALA A 58 3.43 -15.67 5.81
C ALA A 58 2.92 -16.46 7.02
N LEU A 59 1.60 -16.57 7.21
CA LEU A 59 1.00 -17.38 8.27
C LEU A 59 1.38 -18.86 8.17
N ASP A 60 1.32 -19.43 6.97
CA ASP A 60 1.73 -20.82 6.72
C ASP A 60 3.23 -21.02 6.96
N ALA A 61 4.07 -20.08 6.51
CA ALA A 61 5.51 -20.10 6.74
C ALA A 61 5.87 -20.04 8.24
N VAL A 62 5.19 -19.19 9.02
CA VAL A 62 5.34 -19.14 10.49
C VAL A 62 4.97 -20.48 11.12
N GLY A 63 3.85 -21.08 10.70
CA GLY A 63 3.41 -22.39 11.21
C GLY A 63 4.37 -23.54 10.90
N ARG A 64 5.08 -23.47 9.78
CA ARG A 64 6.09 -24.45 9.35
C ARG A 64 7.50 -24.15 9.85
N GLY A 65 7.75 -22.94 10.35
CA GLY A 65 9.10 -22.47 10.69
C GLY A 65 10.00 -22.24 9.46
N ASP A 66 9.41 -21.89 8.32
CA ASP A 66 10.12 -21.61 7.07
C ASP A 66 10.47 -20.11 6.98
N ASP A 67 11.60 -19.74 7.60
CA ASP A 67 12.05 -18.35 7.65
C ASP A 67 12.29 -17.74 6.24
N PRO A 68 12.89 -18.45 5.25
CA PRO A 68 13.02 -17.92 3.88
C PRO A 68 11.68 -17.60 3.20
N ALA A 69 10.67 -18.48 3.32
CA ALA A 69 9.34 -18.23 2.76
C ALA A 69 8.64 -17.04 3.45
N LEU A 70 8.83 -16.91 4.77
CA LEU A 70 8.33 -15.78 5.54
C LEU A 70 8.93 -14.46 5.06
N ASP A 71 10.26 -14.38 4.93
CA ASP A 71 10.96 -13.16 4.49
C ASP A 71 10.53 -12.75 3.08
N ALA A 72 10.39 -13.71 2.15
CA ALA A 72 9.92 -13.44 0.80
C ALA A 72 8.48 -12.87 0.78
N ALA A 73 7.58 -13.45 1.58
CA ALA A 73 6.20 -12.98 1.68
C ALA A 73 6.11 -11.57 2.30
N LEU A 74 6.90 -11.29 3.34
CA LEU A 74 6.96 -9.96 3.97
C LEU A 74 7.54 -8.90 3.02
N LEU A 75 8.53 -9.26 2.22
CA LEU A 75 9.12 -8.35 1.24
C LEU A 75 8.13 -7.99 0.12
N GLU A 76 7.39 -8.97 -0.40
CA GLU A 76 6.35 -8.71 -1.40
C GLU A 76 5.18 -7.92 -0.79
N ARG A 77 4.80 -8.20 0.46
CA ARG A 77 3.83 -7.40 1.21
C ARG A 77 4.25 -5.92 1.23
N ASP A 78 5.50 -5.61 1.53
CA ASP A 78 5.97 -4.21 1.59
C ASP A 78 5.90 -3.51 0.24
N ARG A 79 6.21 -4.21 -0.85
CA ARG A 79 6.01 -3.67 -2.21
C ARG A 79 4.55 -3.39 -2.54
N LEU A 80 3.63 -4.22 -2.04
CA LEU A 80 2.20 -4.02 -2.23
C LEU A 80 1.68 -2.83 -1.41
N VAL A 81 2.21 -2.59 -0.20
CA VAL A 81 1.88 -1.41 0.61
C VAL A 81 2.21 -0.12 -0.13
N VAL A 82 3.40 -0.03 -0.72
CA VAL A 82 3.83 1.16 -1.50
C VAL A 82 2.89 1.43 -2.69
N GLN A 83 2.33 0.38 -3.29
CA GLN A 83 1.35 0.51 -4.38
C GLN A 83 -0.06 0.85 -3.88
N LEU A 84 -0.44 0.35 -2.71
CA LEU A 84 -1.76 0.56 -2.09
C LEU A 84 -1.92 1.96 -1.52
N GLU A 85 -0.86 2.51 -0.92
CA GLU A 85 -0.90 3.81 -0.24
C GLU A 85 -1.52 4.95 -1.08
N PRO A 86 -1.06 5.22 -2.33
CA PRO A 86 -1.65 6.30 -3.12
C PRO A 86 -3.11 6.03 -3.51
N LEU A 87 -3.49 4.76 -3.72
CA LEU A 87 -4.87 4.40 -4.05
C LEU A 87 -5.79 4.58 -2.84
N LEU A 88 -5.38 4.14 -1.65
CA LEU A 88 -6.16 4.32 -0.44
C LEU A 88 -6.29 5.80 -0.07
N ALA A 89 -5.26 6.62 -0.29
CA ALA A 89 -5.33 8.06 -0.11
C ALA A 89 -6.37 8.71 -1.05
N ALA A 90 -6.32 8.39 -2.35
CA ALA A 90 -7.30 8.91 -3.32
C ALA A 90 -8.74 8.49 -2.99
N LEU A 91 -8.94 7.24 -2.58
CA LEU A 91 -10.27 6.74 -2.18
C LEU A 91 -10.73 7.36 -0.84
N ALA A 92 -9.82 7.74 0.06
CA ALA A 92 -10.16 8.44 1.30
C ALA A 92 -10.60 9.89 1.01
N GLU A 93 -9.94 10.57 0.07
CA GLU A 93 -10.37 11.88 -0.41
C GLU A 93 -11.76 11.81 -1.06
N ALA A 94 -12.01 10.80 -1.89
CA ALA A 94 -13.33 10.57 -2.47
C ALA A 94 -14.41 10.37 -1.40
N ARG A 95 -14.12 9.60 -0.32
CA ARG A 95 -15.02 9.47 0.84
C ARG A 95 -15.28 10.79 1.53
N ALA A 96 -14.24 11.60 1.73
CA ALA A 96 -14.36 12.90 2.39
C ALA A 96 -15.23 13.85 1.57
N LEU A 97 -15.02 13.93 0.25
CA LEU A 97 -15.83 14.76 -0.65
C LEU A 97 -17.32 14.39 -0.61
N VAL A 98 -17.64 13.10 -0.55
CA VAL A 98 -19.02 12.62 -0.46
C VAL A 98 -19.67 12.96 0.89
N ARG A 99 -18.91 12.85 1.99
CA ARG A 99 -19.38 13.19 3.33
C ARG A 99 -19.58 14.69 3.52
N ASP A 100 -18.69 15.51 2.96
CA ASP A 100 -18.68 16.96 3.12
C ASP A 100 -19.58 17.65 2.10
N TRP A 101 -20.13 16.90 1.12
CA TRP A 101 -21.14 17.39 0.20
C TRP A 101 -22.38 17.80 1.01
N PRO A 102 -22.86 19.05 0.89
CA PRO A 102 -24.03 19.49 1.64
C PRO A 102 -25.19 18.55 1.31
N ALA A 103 -25.84 18.00 2.35
CA ALA A 103 -27.03 17.19 2.22
C ALA A 103 -28.16 18.06 1.67
N ALA A 104 -28.10 18.39 0.38
CA ALA A 104 -29.20 18.96 -0.34
C ALA A 104 -30.32 17.91 -0.29
N PRO A 105 -31.54 18.26 0.11
CA PRO A 105 -32.66 17.33 0.25
C PRO A 105 -33.21 16.87 -1.11
N SER A 106 -32.36 16.76 -2.14
CA SER A 106 -32.72 16.29 -3.47
C SER A 106 -32.44 14.80 -3.59
N ALA A 107 -33.39 14.07 -4.21
CA ALA A 107 -33.25 12.64 -4.48
C ALA A 107 -31.96 12.31 -5.28
N SER A 108 -31.49 13.26 -6.11
CA SER A 108 -30.25 13.14 -6.88
C SER A 108 -28.99 13.15 -6.01
N SER A 109 -28.96 13.89 -4.89
CA SER A 109 -27.80 13.92 -3.99
C SER A 109 -27.65 12.58 -3.26
N ASN A 110 -28.77 11.98 -2.83
CA ASN A 110 -28.78 10.68 -2.17
C ASN A 110 -28.35 9.54 -3.10
N ALA A 111 -28.78 9.58 -4.37
CA ALA A 111 -28.40 8.57 -5.36
C ALA A 111 -26.88 8.57 -5.64
N SER A 112 -26.25 9.74 -5.75
CA SER A 112 -24.80 9.84 -5.98
C SER A 112 -23.99 9.37 -4.77
N GLN A 113 -24.41 9.74 -3.54
CA GLN A 113 -23.77 9.24 -2.32
C GLN A 113 -23.88 7.72 -2.21
N GLN A 114 -25.05 7.16 -2.54
CA GLN A 114 -25.28 5.72 -2.54
C GLN A 114 -24.44 4.99 -3.60
N ALA A 115 -24.29 5.57 -4.80
CA ALA A 115 -23.44 5.01 -5.85
C ALA A 115 -21.96 4.96 -5.42
N VAL A 116 -21.44 6.03 -4.81
CA VAL A 116 -20.06 6.03 -4.30
C VAL A 116 -19.90 5.02 -3.16
N ALA A 117 -20.86 4.92 -2.25
CA ALA A 117 -20.82 3.92 -1.18
C ALA A 117 -20.76 2.49 -1.75
N LEU A 118 -21.52 2.19 -2.81
CA LEU A 118 -21.48 0.89 -3.49
C LEU A 118 -20.15 0.61 -4.18
N ILE A 119 -19.50 1.63 -4.76
CA ILE A 119 -18.18 1.50 -5.38
C ILE A 119 -17.11 1.20 -4.32
N LEU A 120 -17.22 1.82 -3.14
CA LEU A 120 -16.21 1.73 -2.09
C LEU A 120 -16.38 0.55 -1.14
N ALA A 121 -17.60 0.01 -1.00
CA ALA A 121 -17.88 -1.10 -0.09
C ALA A 121 -16.94 -2.33 -0.30
N PRO A 122 -16.65 -2.79 -1.53
CA PRO A 122 -15.70 -3.88 -1.74
C PRO A 122 -14.27 -3.56 -1.29
N VAL A 123 -13.86 -2.28 -1.36
CA VAL A 123 -12.55 -1.83 -0.87
C VAL A 123 -12.51 -1.91 0.65
N ASP A 124 -13.58 -1.47 1.31
CA ASP A 124 -13.70 -1.52 2.77
C ASP A 124 -13.68 -2.96 3.29
N ASP A 125 -14.42 -3.86 2.64
CA ASP A 125 -14.43 -5.29 2.97
C ASP A 125 -13.04 -5.93 2.80
N ALA A 126 -12.37 -5.67 1.67
CA ALA A 126 -11.03 -6.20 1.40
C ALA A 126 -9.98 -5.63 2.38
N LEU A 127 -10.10 -4.36 2.75
CA LEU A 127 -9.22 -3.71 3.71
C LEU A 127 -9.42 -4.30 5.11
N GLN A 128 -10.66 -4.48 5.54
CA GLN A 128 -10.98 -5.11 6.81
C GLN A 128 -10.44 -6.54 6.88
N HIS A 129 -10.63 -7.32 5.80
CA HIS A 129 -10.08 -8.68 5.72
C HIS A 129 -8.56 -8.70 5.84
N ALA A 130 -7.87 -7.82 5.09
CA ALA A 130 -6.42 -7.68 5.16
C ALA A 130 -5.92 -7.29 6.57
N GLN A 131 -6.62 -6.40 7.26
CA GLN A 131 -6.30 -5.99 8.64
C GLN A 131 -6.44 -7.16 9.63
N LEU A 132 -7.49 -7.97 9.49
CA LEU A 132 -7.69 -9.15 10.33
C LEU A 132 -6.57 -10.18 10.13
N LEU A 133 -6.18 -10.45 8.88
CA LEU A 133 -5.06 -11.34 8.56
C LEU A 133 -3.74 -10.79 9.12
N HIS A 134 -3.51 -9.48 9.01
CA HIS A 134 -2.29 -8.86 9.52
C HIS A 134 -2.20 -8.99 11.05
N LYS A 135 -3.30 -8.73 11.76
CA LYS A 135 -3.37 -8.91 13.21
C LYS A 135 -3.10 -10.36 13.60
N ARG A 136 -3.72 -11.33 12.90
CA ARG A 136 -3.51 -12.75 13.14
C ARG A 136 -2.04 -13.16 12.96
N LEU A 137 -1.38 -12.67 11.90
CA LEU A 137 0.04 -12.93 11.67
C LEU A 137 0.91 -12.38 12.80
N ALA A 138 0.60 -11.18 13.29
CA ALA A 138 1.31 -10.58 14.41
C ALA A 138 1.15 -11.41 15.71
N ASP A 139 -0.05 -11.91 15.96
CA ASP A 139 -0.34 -12.74 17.14
C ASP A 139 0.39 -14.10 17.07
N GLU A 140 0.33 -14.79 15.92
CA GLU A 140 1.03 -16.07 15.73
C GLU A 140 2.56 -15.93 15.84
N THR A 141 3.11 -14.86 15.27
CA THR A 141 4.55 -14.59 15.36
C THR A 141 4.98 -14.37 16.81
N ARG A 142 4.19 -13.63 17.60
CA ARG A 142 4.46 -13.45 19.04
C ARG A 142 4.38 -14.77 19.80
N GLU A 143 3.41 -15.62 19.48
CA GLU A 143 3.26 -16.92 20.13
C GLU A 143 4.43 -17.85 19.80
N VAL A 144 4.87 -17.92 18.54
CA VAL A 144 6.05 -18.70 18.14
C VAL A 144 7.31 -18.22 18.87
N ILE A 145 7.51 -16.90 18.98
CA ILE A 145 8.64 -16.34 19.75
C ILE A 145 8.54 -16.73 21.22
N ALA A 146 7.35 -16.64 21.83
CA ALA A 146 7.14 -17.04 23.23
C ALA A 146 7.40 -18.53 23.45
N ARG A 147 6.95 -19.41 22.55
CA ARG A 147 7.23 -20.86 22.61
C ARG A 147 8.73 -21.14 22.52
N ARG A 148 9.45 -20.45 21.63
CA ARG A 148 10.92 -20.60 21.50
C ARG A 148 11.68 -20.12 22.73
N THR A 149 11.23 -19.06 23.40
CA THR A 149 11.89 -18.56 24.63
C THR A 149 11.56 -19.38 25.87
N GLN A 150 10.39 -20.02 25.92
CA GLN A 150 9.95 -20.86 27.03
C GLN A 150 10.43 -22.31 26.94
N SER A 151 10.90 -22.78 25.78
CA SER A 151 11.43 -24.14 25.64
C SER A 151 12.84 -24.21 26.25
N PRO A 152 13.03 -24.78 27.46
CA PRO A 152 14.36 -24.89 28.03
C PRO A 152 15.21 -25.81 27.15
N ALA A 153 16.45 -25.40 26.89
CA ALA A 153 17.42 -26.24 26.20
C ALA A 153 17.42 -27.65 26.81
N PRO A 154 17.51 -28.74 26.01
CA PRO A 154 17.61 -30.08 26.57
C PRO A 154 18.80 -30.10 27.53
N VAL A 155 18.51 -30.24 28.82
CA VAL A 155 19.52 -30.37 29.86
C VAL A 155 20.36 -31.57 29.46
N ARG A 156 21.62 -31.30 29.05
CA ARG A 156 22.62 -32.31 28.74
C ARG A 156 22.96 -33.01 30.06
N ARG A 157 22.11 -33.96 30.45
CA ARG A 157 22.21 -34.72 31.69
C ARG A 157 23.21 -35.85 31.48
N GLY A 158 24.39 -35.71 32.07
CA GLY A 158 25.21 -36.84 32.48
C GLY A 158 26.33 -37.26 31.53
N GLY A 159 27.57 -37.06 31.99
CA GLY A 159 28.77 -37.61 31.37
C GLY A 159 30.06 -37.10 32.01
N ARG A 160 30.08 -36.88 33.32
CA ARG A 160 31.29 -36.54 34.08
C ARG A 160 31.65 -37.74 34.94
N GLY A 161 32.75 -38.42 34.62
CA GLY A 161 33.31 -39.47 35.47
C GLY A 161 34.19 -40.43 34.70
N GLY A 162 35.50 -40.16 34.67
CA GLY A 162 36.47 -41.11 34.12
C GLY A 162 37.80 -40.51 33.73
N SER A 163 38.41 -39.68 34.58
CA SER A 163 39.86 -39.47 34.51
C SER A 163 40.53 -40.77 34.93
N VAL A 164 41.26 -41.42 34.02
CA VAL A 164 42.32 -42.36 34.38
C VAL A 164 43.60 -41.86 33.74
N ALA A 165 44.44 -41.29 34.58
CA ALA A 165 45.86 -41.12 34.32
C ALA A 165 46.57 -42.42 34.71
N LEU A 166 47.38 -42.96 33.81
CA LEU A 166 48.47 -43.92 34.10
C LEU A 166 49.42 -43.88 32.88
N VAL A 167 50.48 -43.07 32.90
CA VAL A 167 51.85 -43.35 33.40
C VAL A 167 52.61 -44.38 32.55
N ARG A 168 53.63 -43.83 31.86
CA ARG A 168 54.85 -44.42 31.27
C ARG A 168 54.73 -45.29 30.01
#